data_AF-A0A7G8Q2R1-F1
#
_entry.id   AF-A0A7G8Q2R1-F1
#
_cell.length_a   1.000
_cell.length_b   1.000
_cell.length_c   1.000
_cell.angle_alpha   90.00
_cell.angle_beta   90.00
_cell.angle_gamma   90.00
#
_symmetry.space_group_name_H-M   'P 1'
#
loop_
_entity.id
_entity.type
_entity.pdbx_description
1 polymer ?
#
loop_
_entity_poly.entity_id
_entity_poly.type
_entity_poly.pdbx_seq_one_letter_code
_entity_poly.pdbx_strand_id
1 'polypeptide(L)'
;MHHTVVAAMEMNFILVDELDERIDVFCEVFERGESVYWRAWLYGFATLLETFEGHAPSEAAIAGLIQAEILVRGIRAQVDPQGQ
;
A
#
# COMPACT_ATOMS: atom_id res chain seq x y z
N MET A 1 4.56 16.04 -27.18
CA MET A 1 4.55 14.62 -26.77
C MET A 1 3.60 14.50 -25.58
N HIS A 2 2.33 14.20 -25.85
CA HIS A 2 1.35 13.92 -24.80
C HIS A 2 1.58 12.49 -24.31
N HIS A 3 2.12 12.32 -23.10
CA HIS A 3 2.06 11.04 -22.41
C HIS A 3 0.66 10.95 -21.80
N THR A 4 -0.25 10.31 -22.51
CA THR A 4 -1.54 9.89 -21.95
C THR A 4 -1.24 8.87 -20.85
N VAL A 5 -1.59 9.18 -19.59
CA VAL A 5 -1.68 8.17 -18.54
C VAL A 5 -2.84 7.26 -18.93
N VAL A 6 -2.58 5.97 -19.20
CA VAL A 6 -3.51 5.12 -19.97
C VAL A 6 -4.61 4.48 -19.13
N ALA A 7 -4.40 4.23 -17.84
CA ALA A 7 -5.47 3.86 -16.91
C ALA A 7 -5.00 4.11 -15.48
N ALA A 8 -5.86 4.70 -14.65
CA ALA A 8 -5.70 4.71 -13.20
C ALA A 8 -6.70 3.69 -12.63
N MET A 9 -6.20 2.65 -11.97
CA MET A 9 -7.03 1.65 -11.29
C MET A 9 -6.92 1.85 -9.78
N GLU A 10 -8.04 1.69 -9.08
CA GLU A 10 -8.09 1.69 -7.62
C GLU A 10 -8.18 0.25 -7.12
N MET A 11 -7.33 -0.11 -6.17
CA MET A 11 -7.31 -1.42 -5.50
C MET A 11 -7.42 -1.21 -4.00
N ASN A 12 -8.45 -1.81 -3.42
CA ASN A 12 -8.67 -1.83 -1.97
C ASN A 12 -8.54 -3.25 -1.47
N PHE A 13 -7.68 -3.46 -0.49
CA PHE A 13 -7.44 -4.77 0.11
C PHE A 13 -6.95 -4.61 1.55
N ILE A 14 -6.81 -5.74 2.24
CA ILE A 14 -6.46 -5.78 3.65
C ILE A 14 -5.19 -6.60 3.79
N LEU A 15 -4.24 -6.03 4.50
CA LEU A 15 -3.01 -6.67 4.92
C LEU A 15 -2.99 -6.79 6.44
N VAL A 16 -1.96 -7.43 6.98
CA VAL A 16 -1.81 -7.60 8.42
C VAL A 16 -0.45 -7.09 8.90
N ASP A 17 -0.40 -6.61 10.14
CA ASP A 17 0.86 -6.35 10.82
C ASP A 17 1.48 -7.62 11.41
N GLU A 18 2.56 -7.46 12.19
CA GLU A 18 3.26 -8.57 12.85
C GLU A 18 2.42 -9.29 13.92
N LEU A 19 1.31 -8.70 14.38
CA LEU A 19 0.40 -9.24 15.38
C LEU A 19 -0.87 -9.83 14.76
N ASP A 20 -0.91 -9.98 13.43
CA ASP A 20 -2.08 -10.41 12.67
C ASP A 20 -3.26 -9.42 12.72
N GLU A 21 -2.98 -8.16 13.10
CA GLU A 21 -3.99 -7.10 13.14
C GLU A 21 -4.16 -6.46 11.76
N ARG A 22 -5.41 -6.09 11.43
CA ARG A 22 -5.79 -5.67 10.07
C ARG A 22 -5.36 -4.24 9.77
N ILE A 23 -4.73 -4.06 8.62
CA ILE A 23 -4.42 -2.77 8.00
C ILE A 23 -5.22 -2.68 6.70
N ASP A 24 -6.09 -1.68 6.60
CA ASP A 24 -6.82 -1.36 5.39
C ASP A 24 -5.89 -0.60 4.42
N VAL A 25 -5.81 -1.06 3.17
CA VAL A 25 -4.95 -0.47 2.15
C VAL A 25 -5.81 0.07 1.02
N PHE A 26 -5.76 1.39 0.82
CA PHE A 26 -6.24 2.05 -0.39
C PHE A 26 -5.04 2.24 -1.32
N CYS A 27 -5.12 1.76 -2.56
CA CYS A 27 -4.01 1.80 -3.50
C CYS A 27 -4.47 2.32 -4.87
N GLU A 28 -3.81 3.38 -5.35
CA GLU A 28 -3.91 3.85 -6.73
C GLU A 28 -2.80 3.21 -7.56
N VAL A 29 -3.15 2.78 -8.76
CA VAL A 29 -2.25 2.09 -9.68
C VAL A 29 -2.27 2.80 -11.03
N PHE A 30 -1.08 3.07 -11.58
CA PHE A 30 -0.86 3.79 -12.82
C PHE A 30 0.00 2.96 -13.77
N GLU A 31 -0.50 2.67 -14.96
CA GLU A 31 0.30 2.00 -15.98
C GLU A 31 1.14 3.02 -16.77
N ARG A 32 2.44 2.74 -16.90
CA ARG A 32 3.36 3.52 -17.75
C ARG A 32 4.29 2.58 -18.52
N GLY A 33 3.90 2.28 -19.76
CA GLY A 33 4.64 1.35 -20.62
C GLY A 33 4.50 -0.07 -20.10
N GLU A 34 5.63 -0.75 -19.86
CA GLU A 34 5.67 -2.13 -19.33
C GLU A 34 5.76 -2.17 -17.79
N SER A 35 5.60 -1.04 -17.11
CA SER A 35 5.72 -0.94 -15.65
C SER A 35 4.44 -0.43 -15.01
N VAL A 36 4.10 -1.05 -13.89
CA VAL A 36 2.97 -0.66 -13.04
C VAL A 36 3.51 0.17 -11.89
N TYR A 37 3.15 1.44 -11.83
CA TYR A 37 3.44 2.33 -10.70
C TYR A 37 2.27 2.33 -9.75
N TRP A 38 2.53 2.53 -8.46
CA TRP A 38 1.46 2.52 -7.47
C TRP A 38 1.76 3.49 -6.32
N ARG A 39 0.68 3.95 -5.69
CA ARG A 39 0.70 4.72 -4.45
C ARG A 39 -0.35 4.13 -3.52
N ALA A 40 0.04 3.85 -2.27
CA ALA A 40 -0.82 3.23 -1.28
C ALA A 40 -0.87 4.05 0.00
N TRP A 41 -2.03 4.06 0.63
CA TRP A 41 -2.30 4.65 1.93
C TRP A 41 -2.75 3.53 2.87
N LEU A 42 -2.03 3.38 3.96
CA LEU A 42 -2.25 2.33 4.95
C LEU A 42 -3.01 2.92 6.12
N TYR A 43 -4.15 2.34 6.44
CA TYR A 43 -5.01 2.76 7.53
C TYR A 43 -5.11 1.67 8.59
N GLY A 44 -4.93 2.06 9.84
CA GLY A 44 -5.28 1.26 11.01
C GLY A 44 -6.73 1.53 11.41
N PHE A 45 -7.00 1.58 12.72
CA PHE A 45 -8.32 1.94 13.29
C PHE A 45 -8.76 3.37 12.90
N ALA A 46 -9.25 3.53 11.67
CA ALA A 46 -9.61 4.79 11.00
C ALA A 46 -8.52 5.88 10.99
N THR A 47 -7.25 5.50 11.17
CA THR A 47 -6.12 6.44 11.26
C THR A 47 -5.12 6.13 10.16
N LEU A 48 -4.66 7.15 9.43
CA LEU A 48 -3.59 6.99 8.44
C LEU A 48 -2.29 6.67 9.18
N LEU A 49 -1.69 5.52 8.85
CA LEU A 49 -0.45 5.04 9.43
C LEU A 49 0.75 5.50 8.60
N GLU A 50 0.68 5.28 7.27
CA GLU A 50 1.78 5.52 6.36
C GLU A 50 1.29 5.68 4.92
N THR A 51 2.10 6.33 4.08
CA THR A 51 1.93 6.38 2.63
C THR A 51 3.14 5.78 1.92
N PHE A 52 2.89 4.88 0.97
CA PHE A 52 3.92 4.27 0.14
C PHE A 52 3.74 4.60 -1.32
N GLU A 53 4.84 4.59 -2.06
CA GLU A 53 4.84 4.61 -3.51
C GLU A 53 5.92 3.70 -4.06
N GLY A 54 5.68 3.13 -5.23
CA GLY A 54 6.59 2.18 -5.83
C GLY A 54 6.22 1.79 -7.25
N HIS A 55 6.87 0.74 -7.72
CA HIS A 55 6.55 0.10 -8.98
C HIS A 55 6.59 -1.42 -8.81
N ALA A 56 5.87 -2.13 -9.67
CA ALA A 56 5.72 -3.56 -9.67
C ALA A 56 5.76 -4.10 -11.11
N PRO A 57 6.19 -5.36 -11.31
CA PRO A 57 6.12 -6.01 -12.62
C PRO A 57 4.67 -6.30 -13.06
N SER A 58 3.73 -6.33 -12.12
CA SER A 58 2.30 -6.43 -12.37
C SER A 58 1.51 -5.97 -11.14
N GLU A 59 0.23 -5.67 -11.34
CA GLU A 59 -0.70 -5.27 -10.27
C GLU A 59 -0.82 -6.34 -9.17
N ALA A 60 -0.81 -7.61 -9.56
CA ALA A 60 -0.91 -8.75 -8.65
C ALA A 60 0.26 -8.84 -7.64
N ALA A 61 1.41 -8.22 -7.94
CA ALA A 61 2.56 -8.20 -7.04
C ALA A 61 2.48 -7.12 -5.96
N ILE A 62 1.63 -6.09 -6.14
CA ILE A 62 1.59 -4.89 -5.29
C ILE A 62 1.29 -5.23 -3.83
N ALA A 63 0.27 -6.07 -3.57
CA ALA A 63 -0.10 -6.45 -2.21
C ALA A 63 1.04 -7.14 -1.46
N GLY A 64 1.81 -8.01 -2.14
CA GLY A 64 2.97 -8.67 -1.55
C GLY A 64 4.12 -7.70 -1.25
N LEU A 65 4.36 -6.72 -2.12
CA LEU A 65 5.37 -5.67 -1.89
C LEU A 65 5.00 -4.80 -0.68
N ILE A 66 3.74 -4.37 -0.58
CA ILE A 66 3.28 -3.56 0.56
C ILE A 66 3.31 -4.39 1.85
N GLN A 67 2.90 -5.66 1.82
CA GLN A 67 2.98 -6.55 2.98
C GLN A 67 4.42 -6.70 3.48
N ALA A 68 5.39 -6.81 2.58
CA ALA A 68 6.81 -6.86 2.95
C ALA A 68 7.25 -5.56 3.64
N GLU A 69 6.87 -4.39 3.11
CA GLU A 69 7.20 -3.10 3.72
C GLU A 69 6.56 -2.92 5.11
N ILE A 70 5.31 -3.35 5.30
CA ILE A 70 4.63 -3.34 6.61
C ILE A 70 5.46 -4.10 7.65
N LEU A 71 5.89 -5.32 7.32
CA LEU A 71 6.63 -6.18 8.24
C LEU A 71 8.06 -5.67 8.47
N VAL A 72 8.74 -5.22 7.42
CA VAL A 72 10.13 -4.73 7.52
C VAL A 72 10.20 -3.44 8.34
N ARG A 73 9.21 -2.57 8.22
CA ARG A 73 9.17 -1.28 8.95
C ARG A 73 8.48 -1.37 10.31
N GLY A 74 7.86 -2.50 10.64
CA GLY A 74 7.12 -2.66 11.89
C GLY A 74 5.89 -1.76 11.97
N ILE A 75 5.18 -1.55 10.87
CA ILE A 75 3.93 -0.76 10.85
C ILE A 75 2.85 -1.56 11.56
N ARG A 76 2.24 -0.98 12.59
CA ARG A 76 1.19 -1.62 13.40
C ARG A 76 -0.18 -1.00 13.13
N ALA A 77 -1.21 -1.84 13.07
CA ALA A 77 -2.60 -1.43 12.88
C ALA A 77 -3.13 -0.55 14.03
N GLN A 78 -2.59 -0.76 15.23
CA GLN A 78 -2.86 0.04 16.40
C GLN A 78 -1.59 0.76 16.84
N VAL A 79 -1.68 2.09 16.96
CA VAL A 79 -0.70 2.86 17.72
C VAL A 79 -0.93 2.48 19.19
N ASP A 80 0.09 1.94 19.85
CA ASP A 80 0.02 1.60 21.27
C ASP A 80 -0.53 2.82 22.06
N PRO A 81 -1.69 2.71 22.73
CA PRO A 81 -2.24 3.79 23.54
C PRO A 81 -1.30 4.22 24.68
N GLN A 82 -0.29 3.40 25.00
CA GLN A 82 0.66 3.61 26.09
C GLN A 82 2.02 4.12 25.63
N GLY A 83 2.11 4.67 24.41
CA GLY A 83 3.34 5.20 23.80
C GLY A 83 4.43 5.58 24.80
N GLN A 84 5.56 4.88 24.73
CA GLN A 84 6.80 5.42 25.27
C GLN A 84 7.27 6.58 24.40
#